data_AF-A0A8S9YDY9-F1
#
_entry.id   AF-A0A8S9YDY9-F1
#
_cell.length_a   1.000
_cell.length_b   1.000
_cell.length_c   1.000
_cell.angle_alpha   90.00
_cell.angle_beta   90.00
_cell.angle_gamma   90.00
#
_symmetry.space_group_name_H-M   'P 1'
#
loop_
_entity.id
_entity.type
_entity.pdbx_description
1 polymer ?
#
loop_
_entity_poly.entity_id
_entity_poly.type
_entity_poly.pdbx_seq_one_letter_code
_entity_poly.pdbx_strand_id
1 'polypeptide(L)'
;MHDEISRLISERESILRDRELLQEHYDALLGRRSKAVAELSAQPIHLPSDKAELELRALSLYEENLSLRAAREHLDTRLHTDTQFLQQRLLAEQQEKTNIENALQRELDELNARLESLTDIENRHDHNAALLTVAENEIKQLKSQLVASEAERTRVEAELTNALAESTTLQQRLSSLLIDFNNAESVQADFVRLSQKLQVQLEQLRQQEHEVRWVDPDDVTACFACETMFPSGLLGSNQKVNCRHCGKVHCANCTKHTFPSGPHGRPARVCDVCHTLLNKHAAPYFSTGVLQPGPAKSAQQIPTADSLRARSNSSAIWPSHSLSTSPLSRNHTTDVLNRGGS
;
A
#
# COMPACT_ATOMS: atom_id res chain seq x y z
N MET A 1 -22.33 -5.41 69.02
CA MET A 1 -22.30 -4.83 70.39
C MET A 1 -23.22 -3.61 70.48
N HIS A 2 -23.06 -2.58 69.64
CA HIS A 2 -23.94 -1.40 69.68
C HIS A 2 -25.40 -1.74 69.27
N ASP A 3 -25.60 -2.54 68.22
CA ASP A 3 -26.95 -2.91 67.76
C ASP A 3 -27.72 -3.75 68.78
N GLU A 4 -27.02 -4.63 69.51
CA GLU A 4 -27.61 -5.49 70.54
C GLU A 4 -28.05 -4.66 71.77
N ILE A 5 -27.24 -3.67 72.17
CA ILE A 5 -27.58 -2.75 73.25
C ILE A 5 -28.79 -1.89 72.87
N SER A 6 -28.83 -1.37 71.64
CA SER A 6 -29.99 -0.61 71.13
C SER A 6 -31.27 -1.45 71.11
N ARG A 7 -31.18 -2.73 70.74
CA ARG A 7 -32.30 -3.67 70.78
C ARG A 7 -32.83 -3.86 72.20
N LEU A 8 -31.96 -4.16 73.16
CA LEU A 8 -32.34 -4.35 74.57
C LEU A 8 -32.93 -3.09 75.21
N ILE A 9 -32.45 -1.90 74.83
CA ILE A 9 -33.06 -0.62 75.28
C ILE A 9 -34.49 -0.50 74.73
N SER A 10 -34.71 -0.79 73.45
CA SER A 10 -36.04 -0.73 72.84
C SER A 10 -37.03 -1.74 73.47
N GLU A 11 -36.56 -2.95 73.78
CA GLU A 11 -37.34 -3.98 74.46
C GLU A 11 -37.69 -3.57 75.89
N ARG A 12 -36.72 -3.03 76.63
CA ARG A 12 -36.93 -2.49 77.98
C ARG A 12 -37.97 -1.37 77.98
N GLU A 13 -37.89 -0.45 77.03
CA GLU A 13 -38.87 0.63 76.87
C GLU A 13 -40.27 0.08 76.53
N SER A 14 -40.36 -0.96 75.70
CA SER A 14 -41.63 -1.63 75.41
C SER A 14 -42.25 -2.23 76.66
N ILE A 15 -41.46 -2.99 77.44
CA ILE A 15 -41.95 -3.66 78.66
C ILE A 15 -42.39 -2.63 79.71
N LEU A 16 -41.68 -1.49 79.83
CA LEU A 16 -42.07 -0.42 80.74
C LEU A 16 -43.42 0.20 80.36
N ARG A 17 -43.65 0.44 79.05
CA ARG A 17 -44.95 0.91 78.55
C ARG A 17 -46.06 -0.10 78.83
N ASP A 18 -45.81 -1.38 78.57
CA ASP A 18 -46.80 -2.43 78.84
C ASP A 18 -47.14 -2.54 80.33
N ARG A 19 -46.14 -2.35 81.21
CA ARG A 19 -46.33 -2.34 82.66
C ARG A 19 -47.19 -1.15 83.11
N GLU A 20 -46.92 0.04 82.58
CA GLU A 20 -47.71 1.24 82.88
C GLU A 20 -49.17 1.08 82.43
N LEU A 21 -49.40 0.60 81.20
CA LEU A 21 -50.74 0.31 80.70
C LEU A 21 -51.47 -0.72 81.56
N LEU A 22 -50.79 -1.79 81.97
CA LEU A 22 -51.39 -2.80 82.84
C LEU A 22 -51.74 -2.23 84.22
N GLN A 23 -50.90 -1.34 84.75
CA GLN A 23 -51.14 -0.67 86.03
C GLN A 23 -52.34 0.28 85.93
N GLU A 24 -52.46 1.05 84.86
CA GLU A 24 -53.64 1.91 84.60
C GLU A 24 -54.93 1.08 84.49
N HIS A 25 -54.90 -0.05 83.78
CA HIS A 25 -56.03 -0.95 83.69
C HIS A 25 -56.42 -1.54 85.05
N TYR A 26 -55.43 -1.90 85.87
CA TYR A 26 -55.65 -2.41 87.22
C TYR A 26 -56.28 -1.36 88.14
N ASP A 27 -55.76 -0.13 88.13
CA ASP A 27 -56.30 0.97 88.92
C ASP A 27 -57.73 1.34 88.47
N ALA A 28 -58.01 1.30 87.17
CA ALA A 28 -59.36 1.50 86.64
C ALA A 28 -60.34 0.41 87.09
N LEU A 29 -59.91 -0.86 87.11
CA LEU A 29 -60.71 -1.98 87.61
C LEU A 29 -60.99 -1.86 89.10
N LEU A 30 -59.99 -1.50 89.91
CA LEU A 30 -60.16 -1.24 91.34
C LEU A 30 -61.13 -0.08 91.58
N GLY A 31 -61.01 1.00 90.81
CA GLY A 31 -61.92 2.16 90.89
C GLY A 31 -63.37 1.82 90.52
N ARG A 32 -63.59 0.93 89.55
CA ARG A 32 -64.94 0.42 89.24
C ARG A 32 -65.49 -0.42 90.39
N ARG A 33 -64.67 -1.30 90.97
CA ARG A 33 -65.07 -2.15 92.10
C ARG A 33 -65.39 -1.30 93.33
N SER A 34 -64.59 -0.28 93.64
CA SER A 34 -64.84 0.61 94.78
C SER A 34 -66.12 1.42 94.61
N LYS A 35 -66.41 1.91 93.39
CA LYS A 35 -67.68 2.59 93.07
C LYS A 35 -68.88 1.65 93.24
N ALA A 36 -68.81 0.43 92.69
CA ALA A 36 -69.88 -0.55 92.85
C ALA A 36 -70.13 -0.93 94.31
N VAL A 37 -69.07 -1.05 95.13
CA VAL A 37 -69.18 -1.29 96.58
C VAL A 37 -69.83 -0.11 97.31
N ALA A 38 -69.44 1.12 96.97
CA ALA A 38 -70.05 2.32 97.54
C ALA A 38 -71.54 2.42 97.19
N GLU A 39 -71.91 2.16 95.93
CA GLU A 39 -73.30 2.11 95.45
C GLU A 39 -74.10 1.02 96.18
N LEU A 40 -73.55 -0.18 96.33
CA LEU A 40 -74.18 -1.27 97.10
C LEU A 40 -74.38 -0.91 98.58
N SER A 41 -73.41 -0.23 99.20
CA SER A 41 -73.50 0.18 100.61
C SER A 41 -74.48 1.31 100.88
N ALA A 42 -74.75 2.16 99.87
CA ALA A 42 -75.68 3.27 99.97
C ALA A 42 -77.14 2.86 99.75
N GLN A 43 -77.39 1.68 99.16
CA GLN A 43 -78.75 1.19 98.95
C GLN A 43 -79.37 0.68 100.27
N PRO A 44 -80.59 1.13 100.63
CA PRO A 44 -81.29 0.63 101.81
C PRO A 44 -81.71 -0.83 101.63
N ILE A 45 -81.38 -1.69 102.60
CA ILE A 45 -81.76 -3.11 102.59
C ILE A 45 -83.25 -3.22 102.93
N HIS A 46 -84.10 -3.36 101.92
CA HIS A 46 -85.51 -3.69 102.08
C HIS A 46 -85.69 -5.20 102.23
N LEU A 47 -85.97 -5.67 103.45
CA LEU A 47 -86.33 -7.06 103.72
C LEU A 47 -87.84 -7.26 103.50
N PRO A 48 -88.27 -8.12 102.56
CA PRO A 48 -89.69 -8.34 102.30
C PRO A 48 -90.36 -9.05 103.50
N SER A 49 -91.56 -8.60 103.87
CA SER A 49 -92.26 -9.09 105.08
C SER A 49 -93.31 -10.16 104.77
N ASP A 50 -93.73 -10.28 103.51
CA ASP A 50 -94.70 -11.27 103.03
C ASP A 50 -94.08 -12.25 102.02
N LYS A 51 -94.62 -13.48 101.97
CA LYS A 51 -94.17 -14.55 101.08
C LYS A 51 -94.32 -14.16 99.60
N ALA A 52 -95.40 -13.48 99.24
CA ALA A 52 -95.63 -13.05 97.85
C ALA A 52 -94.60 -11.98 97.40
N GLU A 53 -94.19 -11.08 98.30
CA GLU A 53 -93.16 -10.08 98.02
C GLU A 53 -91.77 -10.71 97.84
N LEU A 54 -91.45 -11.77 98.61
CA LEU A 54 -90.24 -12.56 98.43
C LEU A 54 -90.22 -13.28 97.08
N GLU A 55 -91.32 -13.91 96.69
CA GLU A 55 -91.45 -14.61 95.41
C GLU A 55 -91.30 -13.64 94.23
N LEU A 56 -91.93 -12.46 94.30
CA LEU A 56 -91.79 -11.41 93.28
C LEU A 56 -90.36 -10.88 93.20
N ARG A 57 -89.69 -10.63 94.33
CA ARG A 57 -88.30 -10.17 94.36
C ARG A 57 -87.33 -11.23 93.82
N ALA A 58 -87.56 -12.50 94.14
CA ALA A 58 -86.77 -13.61 93.60
C ALA A 58 -86.94 -13.71 92.07
N LEU A 59 -88.17 -13.61 91.56
CA LEU A 59 -88.43 -13.61 90.12
C LEU A 59 -87.77 -12.42 89.40
N SER A 60 -87.85 -11.21 89.98
CA SER A 60 -87.15 -10.03 89.46
C SER A 60 -85.64 -10.23 89.38
N LEU A 61 -85.02 -10.82 90.42
CA LEU A 61 -83.58 -11.13 90.39
C LEU A 61 -83.23 -12.23 89.38
N TYR A 62 -84.11 -13.22 89.17
CA TYR A 62 -83.93 -14.25 88.15
C TYR A 62 -84.04 -13.66 86.74
N GLU A 63 -84.98 -12.75 86.50
CA GLU A 63 -85.14 -12.04 85.23
C GLU A 63 -83.94 -11.12 84.95
N GLU A 64 -83.47 -10.35 85.94
CA GLU A 64 -82.24 -9.56 85.85
C GLU A 64 -81.02 -10.45 85.56
N ASN A 65 -80.89 -11.59 86.23
CA ASN A 65 -79.81 -12.55 85.93
C ASN A 65 -79.92 -13.14 84.51
N LEU A 66 -81.13 -13.46 84.07
CA LEU A 66 -81.36 -14.02 82.74
C LEU A 66 -81.02 -12.99 81.65
N SER A 67 -81.45 -11.74 81.82
CA SER A 67 -81.14 -10.63 80.89
C SER A 67 -79.64 -10.32 80.85
N LEU A 68 -78.95 -10.32 82.00
CA LEU A 68 -77.49 -10.16 82.07
C LEU A 68 -76.76 -11.31 81.39
N ARG A 69 -77.21 -12.56 81.57
CA ARG A 69 -76.63 -13.73 80.87
C ARG A 69 -76.83 -13.63 79.36
N ALA A 70 -78.03 -13.30 78.89
CA ALA A 70 -78.31 -13.12 77.48
C ALA A 70 -77.47 -11.99 76.87
N ALA A 71 -77.37 -10.84 77.55
CA ALA A 71 -76.53 -9.73 77.12
C ALA A 71 -75.04 -10.12 77.05
N ARG A 72 -74.55 -10.88 78.04
CA ARG A 72 -73.18 -11.40 78.03
C ARG A 72 -72.95 -12.36 76.86
N GLU A 73 -73.83 -13.33 76.64
CA GLU A 73 -73.71 -14.29 75.52
C GLU A 73 -73.74 -13.59 74.15
N HIS A 74 -74.58 -12.57 73.98
CA HIS A 74 -74.59 -11.75 72.77
C HIS A 74 -73.28 -10.97 72.58
N LEU A 75 -72.74 -10.37 73.65
CA LEU A 75 -71.45 -9.69 73.60
C LEU A 75 -70.30 -10.66 73.31
N ASP A 76 -70.26 -11.82 73.95
CA ASP A 76 -69.26 -12.85 73.71
C ASP A 76 -69.31 -13.35 72.26
N THR A 77 -70.51 -13.60 71.73
CA THR A 77 -70.70 -14.01 70.33
C THR A 77 -70.21 -12.92 69.37
N ARG A 78 -70.55 -11.65 69.62
CA ARG A 78 -70.11 -10.52 68.80
C ARG A 78 -68.59 -10.33 68.85
N LEU A 79 -68.00 -10.36 70.04
CA LEU A 79 -66.55 -10.26 70.20
C LEU A 79 -65.84 -11.43 69.51
N HIS A 80 -66.42 -12.62 69.56
CA HIS A 80 -65.89 -13.80 68.85
C HIS A 80 -65.92 -13.60 67.33
N THR A 81 -67.05 -13.15 66.77
CA THR A 81 -67.16 -12.88 65.32
C THR A 81 -66.24 -11.76 64.88
N ASP A 82 -66.13 -10.69 65.67
CA ASP A 82 -65.25 -9.56 65.37
C ASP A 82 -63.78 -10.00 65.42
N THR A 83 -63.39 -10.82 66.40
CA THR A 83 -62.04 -11.38 66.51
C THR A 83 -61.71 -12.28 65.32
N GLN A 84 -62.64 -13.17 64.94
CA GLN A 84 -62.47 -14.03 63.76
C GLN A 84 -62.34 -13.21 62.47
N PHE A 85 -63.16 -12.18 62.29
CA PHE A 85 -63.08 -11.29 61.14
C PHE A 85 -61.74 -10.55 61.08
N LEU A 86 -61.28 -10.00 62.21
CA LEU A 86 -59.98 -9.33 62.28
C LEU A 86 -58.81 -10.29 62.02
N GLN A 87 -58.88 -11.53 62.51
CA GLN A 87 -57.88 -12.57 62.23
C GLN A 87 -57.84 -12.92 60.74
N GLN A 88 -58.99 -13.12 60.10
CA GLN A 88 -59.07 -13.39 58.66
C GLN A 88 -58.54 -12.22 57.84
N ARG A 89 -58.89 -10.99 58.21
CA ARG A 89 -58.37 -9.78 57.55
C ARG A 89 -56.86 -9.68 57.71
N LEU A 90 -56.32 -9.91 58.91
CA LEU A 90 -54.87 -9.88 59.15
C LEU A 90 -54.14 -10.91 58.30
N LEU A 91 -54.68 -12.14 58.20
CA LEU A 91 -54.09 -13.19 57.37
C LEU A 91 -54.12 -12.83 55.88
N ALA A 92 -55.22 -12.24 55.39
CA ALA A 92 -55.33 -11.78 54.00
C ALA A 92 -54.29 -10.69 53.68
N GLU A 93 -54.16 -9.69 54.56
CA GLU A 93 -53.17 -8.62 54.41
C GLU A 93 -51.73 -9.16 54.48
N GLN A 94 -51.45 -10.13 55.37
CA GLN A 94 -50.15 -10.81 55.42
C GLN A 94 -49.86 -11.57 54.11
N GLN A 95 -50.85 -12.29 53.58
CA GLN A 95 -50.69 -13.00 52.32
C GLN A 95 -50.46 -12.02 51.15
N GLU A 96 -51.22 -10.94 51.07
CA GLU A 96 -51.04 -9.90 50.06
C GLU A 96 -49.66 -9.27 50.15
N LYS A 97 -49.20 -8.94 51.36
CA LYS A 97 -47.83 -8.46 51.60
C LYS A 97 -46.80 -9.45 51.07
N THR A 98 -46.90 -10.74 51.41
CA THR A 98 -45.94 -11.74 50.91
C THR A 98 -45.98 -11.88 49.39
N ASN A 99 -47.16 -11.74 48.77
CA ASN A 99 -47.29 -11.79 47.32
C ASN A 99 -46.57 -10.60 46.66
N ILE A 100 -46.73 -9.39 47.21
CA ILE A 100 -46.07 -8.18 46.74
C ILE A 100 -44.55 -8.28 46.94
N GLU A 101 -44.09 -8.73 48.12
CA GLU A 101 -42.66 -8.93 48.40
C GLU A 101 -42.04 -9.93 47.41
N ASN A 102 -42.71 -11.05 47.13
CA ASN A 102 -42.26 -12.02 46.15
C ASN A 102 -42.26 -11.46 44.72
N ALA A 103 -43.21 -10.60 44.35
CA ALA A 103 -43.25 -9.96 43.05
C ALA A 103 -42.08 -8.97 42.89
N LEU A 104 -41.85 -8.12 43.89
CA LEU A 104 -40.72 -7.18 43.91
C LEU A 104 -39.37 -7.91 43.91
N GLN A 105 -39.26 -9.03 44.62
CA GLN A 105 -38.04 -9.84 44.61
C GLN A 105 -37.74 -10.38 43.21
N ARG A 106 -38.76 -10.85 42.48
CA ARG A 106 -38.58 -11.31 41.09
C ARG A 106 -38.16 -10.18 40.16
N GLU A 107 -38.74 -8.99 40.32
CA GLU A 107 -38.34 -7.81 39.55
C GLU A 107 -36.89 -7.40 39.85
N LEU A 108 -36.46 -7.46 41.11
CA LEU A 108 -35.07 -7.23 41.50
C LEU A 108 -34.13 -8.26 40.88
N ASP A 109 -34.48 -9.54 40.93
CA ASP A 109 -33.68 -10.62 40.33
C ASP A 109 -33.58 -10.46 38.81
N GLU A 110 -34.68 -10.07 38.14
CA GLU A 110 -34.69 -9.78 36.71
C GLU A 110 -33.83 -8.57 36.35
N LEU A 111 -33.92 -7.48 37.12
CA LEU A 111 -33.09 -6.29 36.92
C LEU A 111 -31.61 -6.59 37.17
N ASN A 112 -31.28 -7.40 38.19
CA ASN A 112 -29.92 -7.83 38.45
C ASN A 112 -29.37 -8.68 37.29
N ALA A 113 -30.15 -9.64 36.78
CA ALA A 113 -29.75 -10.43 35.61
C ALA A 113 -29.55 -9.56 34.36
N ARG A 114 -30.39 -8.53 34.16
CA ARG A 114 -30.21 -7.55 33.07
C ARG A 114 -28.93 -6.73 33.27
N LEU A 115 -28.64 -6.26 34.49
CA LEU A 115 -27.40 -5.54 34.80
C LEU A 115 -26.17 -6.43 34.54
N GLU A 116 -26.17 -7.68 34.99
CA GLU A 116 -25.09 -8.63 34.71
C GLU A 116 -24.88 -8.79 33.19
N SER A 117 -25.95 -8.94 32.41
CA SER A 117 -25.86 -9.04 30.96
C SER A 117 -25.27 -7.78 30.30
N LEU A 118 -25.62 -6.59 30.81
CA LEU A 118 -25.06 -5.33 30.33
C LEU A 118 -23.57 -5.22 30.67
N THR A 119 -23.17 -5.61 31.88
CA THR A 119 -21.75 -5.61 32.25
C THR A 119 -20.93 -6.60 31.42
N ASP A 120 -21.48 -7.76 31.04
CA ASP A 120 -20.80 -8.67 30.11
C ASP A 120 -20.64 -8.03 28.72
N ILE A 121 -21.67 -7.34 28.22
CA ILE A 121 -21.60 -6.61 26.95
C ILE A 121 -20.55 -5.49 27.02
N GLU A 122 -20.49 -4.73 28.10
CA GLU A 122 -19.49 -3.68 28.32
C GLU A 122 -18.07 -4.26 28.34
N ASN A 123 -17.84 -5.34 29.11
CA ASN A 123 -16.55 -6.03 29.14
C ASN A 123 -16.13 -6.55 27.76
N ARG A 124 -17.07 -7.11 26.99
CA ARG A 124 -16.83 -7.55 25.61
C ARG A 124 -16.52 -6.38 24.68
N HIS A 125 -17.21 -5.25 24.85
CA HIS A 125 -16.96 -4.04 24.08
C HIS A 125 -15.56 -3.50 24.37
N ASP A 126 -15.17 -3.41 25.64
CA ASP A 126 -13.85 -2.94 26.05
C ASP A 126 -12.74 -3.88 25.58
N HIS A 127 -12.97 -5.19 25.63
CA HIS A 127 -12.04 -6.18 25.07
C HIS A 127 -11.89 -6.01 23.55
N ASN A 128 -13.00 -5.85 22.82
CA ASN A 128 -12.96 -5.63 21.37
C ASN A 128 -12.29 -4.29 21.02
N ALA A 129 -12.54 -3.23 21.79
CA ALA A 129 -11.89 -1.94 21.62
C ALA A 129 -10.37 -2.08 21.82
N ALA A 130 -9.93 -2.79 22.86
CA ALA A 130 -8.52 -3.08 23.08
C ALA A 130 -7.91 -3.86 21.90
N LEU A 131 -8.58 -4.90 21.40
CA LEU A 131 -8.13 -5.65 20.21
C LEU A 131 -8.03 -4.77 18.96
N LEU A 132 -8.98 -3.87 18.74
CA LEU A 132 -8.94 -2.92 17.63
C LEU A 132 -7.72 -1.99 17.74
N THR A 133 -7.42 -1.47 18.94
CA THR A 133 -6.22 -0.62 19.12
C THR A 133 -4.92 -1.38 18.85
N VAL A 134 -4.84 -2.66 19.22
CA VAL A 134 -3.68 -3.51 18.93
C VAL A 134 -3.55 -3.72 17.42
N ALA A 135 -4.64 -4.11 16.74
CA ALA A 135 -4.64 -4.30 15.29
C ALA A 135 -4.31 -3.00 14.53
N GLU A 136 -4.79 -1.84 14.99
CA GLU A 136 -4.43 -0.55 14.40
C GLU A 136 -2.94 -0.23 14.54
N ASN A 137 -2.34 -0.55 15.69
CA ASN A 137 -0.92 -0.36 15.91
C ASN A 137 -0.08 -1.32 15.04
N GLU A 138 -0.50 -2.58 14.91
CA GLU A 138 0.11 -3.55 13.99
C GLU A 138 0.02 -3.07 12.54
N ILE A 139 -1.14 -2.56 12.10
CA ILE A 139 -1.31 -1.99 10.75
C ILE A 139 -0.39 -0.79 10.55
N LYS A 140 -0.26 0.10 11.54
CA LYS A 140 0.68 1.25 11.47
C LYS A 140 2.13 0.76 11.35
N GLN A 141 2.51 -0.25 12.13
CA GLN A 141 3.85 -0.85 12.07
C GLN A 141 4.11 -1.47 10.70
N LEU A 142 3.21 -2.32 10.19
CA LEU A 142 3.33 -2.95 8.87
C LEU A 142 3.37 -1.91 7.74
N LYS A 143 2.58 -0.84 7.83
CA LYS A 143 2.65 0.28 6.87
C LYS A 143 4.01 0.96 6.90
N SER A 144 4.58 1.22 8.08
CA SER A 144 5.91 1.81 8.19
C SER A 144 7.01 0.91 7.62
N GLN A 145 6.90 -0.42 7.84
CA GLN A 145 7.81 -1.41 7.27
C GLN A 145 7.68 -1.50 5.75
N LEU A 146 6.44 -1.45 5.21
CA LEU A 146 6.19 -1.44 3.78
C LEU A 146 6.84 -0.22 3.13
N VAL A 147 6.61 0.99 3.65
CA VAL A 147 7.22 2.22 3.14
C VAL A 147 8.75 2.16 3.18
N ALA A 148 9.34 1.62 4.26
CA ALA A 148 10.78 1.43 4.34
C ALA A 148 11.29 0.44 3.26
N SER A 149 10.59 -0.67 3.05
CA SER A 149 10.95 -1.65 2.02
C SER A 149 10.81 -1.10 0.60
N GLU A 150 9.80 -0.25 0.35
CA GLU A 150 9.61 0.43 -0.94
C GLU A 150 10.71 1.47 -1.19
N ALA A 151 11.15 2.20 -0.16
CA ALA A 151 12.27 3.13 -0.26
C ALA A 151 13.58 2.40 -0.59
N GLU A 152 13.87 1.28 0.07
CA GLU A 152 15.05 0.46 -0.28
C GLU A 152 14.95 -0.13 -1.68
N ARG A 153 13.75 -0.58 -2.10
CA ARG A 153 13.54 -1.07 -3.48
C ARG A 153 13.85 0.02 -4.51
N THR A 154 13.33 1.24 -4.32
CA THR A 154 13.57 2.34 -5.27
C THR A 154 15.03 2.78 -5.30
N ARG A 155 15.72 2.72 -4.15
CA ARG A 155 17.17 2.95 -4.08
C ARG A 155 17.95 1.91 -4.89
N VAL A 156 17.68 0.62 -4.68
CA VAL A 156 18.34 -0.47 -5.41
C VAL A 156 18.03 -0.39 -6.90
N GLU A 157 16.81 -0.04 -7.28
CA GLU A 157 16.45 0.18 -8.69
C GLU A 157 17.23 1.33 -9.32
N ALA A 158 17.44 2.44 -8.59
CA ALA A 158 18.27 3.55 -9.06
C ALA A 158 19.76 3.15 -9.17
N GLU A 159 20.28 2.38 -8.22
CA GLU A 159 21.64 1.85 -8.29
C GLU A 159 21.81 0.91 -9.50
N LEU A 160 20.81 0.06 -9.79
CA LEU A 160 20.81 -0.83 -10.96
C LEU A 160 20.77 -0.05 -12.28
N THR A 161 19.92 0.98 -12.41
CA THR A 161 19.86 1.78 -13.65
C THR A 161 21.16 2.53 -13.90
N ASN A 162 21.79 3.06 -12.85
CA ASN A 162 23.11 3.69 -12.94
C ASN A 162 24.18 2.68 -13.39
N ALA A 163 24.22 1.49 -12.78
CA ALA A 163 25.17 0.44 -13.17
C ALA A 163 24.97 -0.03 -14.62
N LEU A 164 23.72 -0.13 -15.09
CA LEU A 164 23.41 -0.44 -16.48
C LEU A 164 23.89 0.68 -17.42
N ALA A 165 23.67 1.94 -17.07
CA ALA A 165 24.18 3.07 -17.83
C ALA A 165 25.71 3.02 -17.91
N GLU A 166 26.41 2.79 -16.80
CA GLU A 166 27.87 2.61 -16.79
C GLU A 166 28.32 1.46 -17.69
N SER A 167 27.68 0.29 -17.58
CA SER A 167 27.98 -0.87 -18.43
C SER A 167 27.81 -0.55 -19.92
N THR A 168 26.74 0.15 -20.31
CA THR A 168 26.54 0.54 -21.72
C THR A 168 27.59 1.55 -22.21
N THR A 169 28.00 2.51 -21.37
CA THR A 169 29.08 3.44 -21.74
C THR A 169 30.43 2.73 -21.90
N LEU A 170 30.72 1.74 -21.04
CA LEU A 170 31.91 0.91 -21.15
C LEU A 170 31.87 0.07 -22.43
N GLN A 171 30.73 -0.52 -22.78
CA GLN A 171 30.55 -1.25 -24.03
C GLN A 171 30.77 -0.36 -25.26
N GLN A 172 30.28 0.89 -25.24
CA GLN A 172 30.52 1.87 -26.31
C GLN A 172 31.99 2.26 -26.44
N ARG A 173 32.70 2.42 -25.30
CA ARG A 173 34.15 2.66 -25.33
C ARG A 173 34.91 1.46 -25.88
N LEU A 174 34.56 0.25 -25.46
CA LEU A 174 35.17 -0.96 -26.00
C LEU A 174 34.97 -1.06 -27.52
N SER A 175 33.76 -0.78 -28.02
CA SER A 175 33.51 -0.81 -29.47
C SER A 175 34.30 0.25 -30.23
N SER A 176 34.44 1.47 -29.69
CA SER A 176 35.27 2.51 -30.32
C SER A 176 36.76 2.12 -30.33
N LEU A 177 37.29 1.62 -29.20
CA LEU A 177 38.67 1.16 -29.13
C LEU A 177 38.94 0.00 -30.10
N LEU A 178 38.00 -0.93 -30.28
CA LEU A 178 38.13 -2.02 -31.25
C LEU A 178 38.20 -1.49 -32.69
N ILE A 179 37.41 -0.47 -33.02
CA ILE A 179 37.46 0.18 -34.34
C ILE A 179 38.81 0.87 -34.53
N ASP A 180 39.27 1.64 -33.54
CA ASP A 180 40.55 2.35 -33.59
C ASP A 180 41.72 1.37 -33.73
N PHE A 181 41.67 0.24 -33.02
CA PHE A 181 42.66 -0.82 -33.13
C PHE A 181 42.71 -1.43 -34.53
N ASN A 182 41.55 -1.80 -35.09
CA ASN A 182 41.48 -2.36 -36.45
C ASN A 182 41.97 -1.35 -37.50
N ASN A 183 41.67 -0.05 -37.31
CA ASN A 183 42.19 1.01 -38.18
C ASN A 183 43.71 1.12 -38.08
N ALA A 184 44.26 1.10 -36.86
CA ALA A 184 45.71 1.13 -36.64
C ALA A 184 46.40 -0.10 -37.27
N GLU A 185 45.82 -1.29 -37.13
CA GLU A 185 46.31 -2.52 -37.75
C GLU A 185 46.30 -2.42 -39.28
N SER A 186 45.22 -1.90 -39.89
CA SER A 186 45.16 -1.67 -41.33
C SER A 186 46.22 -0.68 -41.82
N VAL A 187 46.40 0.45 -41.11
CA VAL A 187 47.43 1.45 -41.45
C VAL A 187 48.82 0.84 -41.34
N GLN A 188 49.07 0.02 -40.31
CA GLN A 188 50.34 -0.69 -40.16
C GLN A 188 50.58 -1.68 -41.31
N ALA A 189 49.57 -2.44 -41.73
CA ALA A 189 49.65 -3.35 -42.87
C ALA A 189 49.97 -2.60 -44.17
N ASP A 190 49.34 -1.45 -44.40
CA ASP A 190 49.62 -0.59 -45.55
C ASP A 190 51.04 -0.02 -45.51
N PHE A 191 51.53 0.41 -44.35
CA PHE A 191 52.90 0.89 -44.19
C PHE A 191 53.92 -0.20 -44.56
N VAL A 192 53.70 -1.43 -44.10
CA VAL A 192 54.55 -2.58 -44.46
C VAL A 192 54.48 -2.84 -45.97
N ARG A 193 53.29 -2.82 -46.57
CA ARG A 193 53.12 -3.04 -48.02
C ARG A 193 53.80 -1.97 -48.86
N LEU A 194 53.63 -0.69 -48.50
CA LEU A 194 54.23 0.44 -49.20
C LEU A 194 55.76 0.45 -49.05
N SER A 195 56.28 0.16 -47.86
CA SER A 195 57.73 0.08 -47.64
C SER A 195 58.39 -1.06 -48.42
N GLN A 196 57.76 -2.24 -48.49
CA GLN A 196 58.21 -3.34 -49.35
C GLN A 196 58.16 -2.94 -50.83
N LYS A 197 57.07 -2.31 -51.28
CA LYS A 197 56.94 -1.84 -52.67
C LYS A 197 58.05 -0.84 -53.03
N LEU A 198 58.34 0.11 -52.12
CA LEU A 198 59.42 1.07 -52.32
C LEU A 198 60.78 0.39 -52.37
N GLN A 199 61.06 -0.59 -51.49
CA GLN A 199 62.31 -1.36 -51.52
C GLN A 199 62.50 -2.08 -52.85
N VAL A 200 61.45 -2.73 -53.36
CA VAL A 200 61.49 -3.39 -54.67
C VAL A 200 61.74 -2.37 -55.79
N GLN A 201 61.08 -1.21 -55.76
CA GLN A 201 61.31 -0.15 -56.75
C GLN A 201 62.74 0.41 -56.72
N LEU A 202 63.31 0.60 -55.52
CA LEU A 202 64.70 1.02 -55.36
C LEU A 202 65.67 -0.02 -55.89
N GLU A 203 65.42 -1.31 -55.63
CA GLU A 203 66.27 -2.39 -56.14
C GLU A 203 66.17 -2.52 -57.67
N GLN A 204 64.98 -2.37 -58.23
CA GLN A 204 64.78 -2.30 -59.69
C GLN A 204 65.56 -1.14 -60.30
N LEU A 205 65.55 0.04 -59.67
CA LEU A 205 66.32 1.19 -60.14
C LEU A 205 67.83 0.92 -60.09
N ARG A 206 68.34 0.30 -59.02
CA ARG A 206 69.76 -0.11 -58.91
C ARG A 206 70.16 -1.10 -60.00
N GLN A 207 69.28 -2.02 -60.37
CA GLN A 207 69.54 -2.96 -61.47
C GLN A 207 69.57 -2.25 -62.84
N GLN A 208 68.72 -1.23 -63.03
CA GLN A 208 68.70 -0.39 -64.24
C GLN A 208 69.95 0.49 -64.42
N GLU A 209 70.74 0.77 -63.37
CA GLU A 209 71.95 1.61 -63.46
C GLU A 209 73.13 0.97 -64.22
N HIS A 210 72.95 -0.20 -64.86
CA HIS A 210 73.93 -0.73 -65.80
C HIS A 210 73.81 -0.14 -67.23
N GLU A 211 72.79 0.69 -67.48
CA GLU A 211 72.61 1.40 -68.75
C GLU A 211 72.90 2.91 -68.58
N VAL A 212 73.77 3.45 -69.44
CA VAL A 212 74.05 4.89 -69.46
C VAL A 212 72.76 5.62 -69.84
N ARG A 213 72.25 6.50 -68.96
CA ARG A 213 71.01 7.27 -69.14
C ARG A 213 70.99 8.10 -70.43
N TRP A 214 72.16 8.50 -70.93
CA TRP A 214 72.33 9.19 -72.20
C TRP A 214 72.38 8.19 -73.35
N VAL A 215 71.37 8.23 -74.22
CA VAL A 215 71.33 7.41 -75.43
C VAL A 215 71.96 8.20 -76.56
N ASP A 216 72.94 7.63 -77.27
CA ASP A 216 73.53 8.30 -78.41
C ASP A 216 72.47 8.46 -79.54
N PRO A 217 72.32 9.65 -80.14
CA PRO A 217 71.45 9.84 -81.31
C PRO A 217 71.64 8.78 -82.39
N ASP A 218 72.86 8.28 -82.60
CA ASP A 218 73.15 7.35 -83.69
C ASP A 218 72.53 5.97 -83.47
N ASP A 219 72.29 5.58 -82.21
CA ASP A 219 71.70 4.29 -81.82
C ASP A 219 70.16 4.27 -81.89
N VAL A 220 69.53 5.39 -82.28
CA VAL A 220 68.08 5.56 -82.22
C VAL A 220 67.45 5.69 -83.61
N THR A 221 66.55 4.78 -83.94
CA THR A 221 65.83 4.77 -85.23
C THR A 221 64.47 5.47 -85.18
N ALA A 222 63.87 5.63 -83.99
CA ALA A 222 62.56 6.26 -83.81
C ALA A 222 62.48 7.10 -82.54
N CYS A 223 61.61 8.12 -82.54
CA CYS A 223 61.39 8.98 -81.36
C CYS A 223 60.87 8.17 -80.16
N PHE A 224 61.50 8.31 -78.98
CA PHE A 224 61.09 7.60 -77.75
C PHE A 224 59.72 8.00 -77.17
N ALA A 225 59.03 8.98 -77.76
CA ALA A 225 57.72 9.45 -77.28
C ALA A 225 56.58 9.17 -78.26
N CYS A 226 56.78 9.44 -79.56
CA CYS A 226 55.75 9.29 -80.59
C CYS A 226 56.09 8.22 -81.63
N GLU A 227 57.20 7.48 -81.43
CA GLU A 227 57.66 6.37 -82.26
C GLU A 227 57.86 6.71 -83.76
N THR A 228 57.86 7.99 -84.11
CA THR A 228 58.12 8.44 -85.48
C THR A 228 59.56 8.12 -85.87
N MET A 229 59.74 7.44 -87.00
CA MET A 229 61.07 7.04 -87.50
C MET A 229 61.87 8.27 -87.95
N PHE A 230 63.16 8.31 -87.58
CA PHE A 230 64.08 9.33 -88.05
C PHE A 230 64.58 8.99 -89.46
N PRO A 231 64.67 9.96 -90.39
CA PRO A 231 65.13 9.70 -91.75
C PRO A 231 66.62 9.25 -91.76
N SER A 232 66.96 8.28 -92.60
CA SER A 232 68.33 7.74 -92.68
C SER A 232 69.32 8.75 -93.31
N GLY A 233 70.53 8.86 -92.73
CA GLY A 233 71.61 9.74 -93.21
C GLY A 233 71.78 11.04 -92.42
N LEU A 234 72.68 11.93 -92.88
CA LEU A 234 73.06 13.19 -92.20
C LEU A 234 71.85 14.09 -91.87
N LEU A 235 70.76 14.01 -92.64
CA LEU A 235 69.56 14.81 -92.43
C LEU A 235 68.76 14.37 -91.18
N GLY A 236 68.82 13.09 -90.81
CA GLY A 236 68.15 12.57 -89.62
C GLY A 236 68.87 12.89 -88.32
N SER A 237 70.20 12.98 -88.33
CA SER A 237 71.00 13.31 -87.14
C SER A 237 70.61 14.70 -86.58
N ASN A 238 70.36 15.68 -87.46
CA ASN A 238 69.93 17.02 -87.05
C ASN A 238 68.50 17.11 -86.47
N GLN A 239 67.68 16.08 -86.63
CA GLN A 239 66.30 16.04 -86.13
C GLN A 239 66.17 15.28 -84.79
N LYS A 240 67.23 14.59 -84.37
CA LYS A 240 67.32 13.85 -83.12
C LYS A 240 67.74 14.78 -81.98
N VAL A 241 66.92 14.88 -80.94
CA VAL A 241 67.15 15.75 -79.79
C VAL A 241 67.06 14.96 -78.50
N ASN A 242 68.15 14.85 -77.75
CA ASN A 242 68.12 14.26 -76.43
C ASN A 242 67.40 15.18 -75.42
N CYS A 243 66.49 14.58 -74.64
CA CYS A 243 65.94 15.21 -73.45
C CYS A 243 67.05 15.42 -72.42
N ARG A 244 67.27 16.66 -71.98
CA ARG A 244 68.32 16.99 -71.00
C ARG A 244 68.03 16.49 -69.57
N HIS A 245 66.83 15.94 -69.32
CA HIS A 245 66.49 15.32 -68.05
C HIS A 245 66.64 13.79 -68.06
N CYS A 246 66.04 13.09 -69.03
CA CYS A 246 66.07 11.62 -69.10
C CYS A 246 67.11 11.03 -70.07
N GLY A 247 67.79 11.85 -70.88
CA GLY A 247 68.85 11.44 -71.81
C GLY A 247 68.38 10.70 -73.07
N LYS A 248 67.09 10.34 -73.17
CA LYS A 248 66.49 9.69 -74.35
C LYS A 248 66.33 10.64 -75.53
N VAL A 249 66.38 10.09 -76.75
CA VAL A 249 66.29 10.83 -78.02
C VAL A 249 64.83 10.99 -78.46
N HIS A 250 64.45 12.22 -78.81
CA HIS A 250 63.10 12.56 -79.24
C HIS A 250 63.14 13.45 -80.47
N CYS A 251 62.03 13.55 -81.19
CA CYS A 251 61.89 14.54 -82.27
C CYS A 251 61.70 15.96 -81.69
N ALA A 252 61.87 16.98 -82.53
CA ALA A 252 61.73 18.38 -82.11
C ALA A 252 60.34 18.69 -81.51
N ASN A 253 59.27 18.06 -82.04
CA ASN A 253 57.91 18.26 -81.53
C ASN A 253 57.72 17.71 -80.11
N CYS A 254 58.36 16.58 -79.80
CA CYS A 254 58.31 15.97 -78.47
C CYS A 254 59.30 16.58 -77.47
N THR A 255 60.12 17.56 -77.89
CA THR A 255 61.07 18.32 -77.04
C THR A 255 60.85 19.82 -77.14
N LYS A 256 59.59 20.23 -77.37
CA LYS A 256 59.17 21.63 -77.49
C LYS A 256 59.28 22.41 -76.18
N HIS A 257 59.21 21.72 -75.05
CA HIS A 257 59.27 22.36 -73.74
C HIS A 257 60.72 22.53 -73.25
N THR A 258 60.98 23.67 -72.60
CA THR A 258 62.24 23.94 -71.92
C THR A 258 61.99 24.11 -70.44
N PHE A 259 62.93 23.64 -69.63
CA PHE A 259 62.87 23.77 -68.18
C PHE A 259 64.20 24.36 -67.66
N PRO A 260 64.18 25.30 -66.69
CA PRO A 260 65.41 25.86 -66.14
C PRO A 260 66.19 24.77 -65.38
N SER A 261 67.43 24.53 -65.79
CA SER A 261 68.30 23.50 -65.23
C SER A 261 69.61 24.08 -64.69
N GLY A 262 70.09 23.50 -63.58
CA GLY A 262 71.33 23.88 -62.92
C GLY A 262 71.27 25.18 -62.11
N PRO A 263 72.38 25.55 -61.43
CA PRO A 263 72.43 26.71 -60.51
C PRO A 263 72.16 28.05 -61.20
N HIS A 264 72.39 28.12 -62.51
CA HIS A 264 72.25 29.32 -63.33
C HIS A 264 70.93 29.36 -64.12
N GLY A 265 69.99 28.43 -63.87
CA GLY A 265 68.65 28.43 -64.48
C GLY A 265 68.66 28.35 -66.01
N ARG A 266 69.64 27.67 -66.62
CA ARG A 266 69.78 27.64 -68.08
C ARG A 266 68.62 26.83 -68.69
N PRO A 267 67.99 27.30 -69.78
CA PRO A 267 66.88 26.57 -70.39
C PRO A 267 67.37 25.26 -71.02
N ALA A 268 66.87 24.14 -70.51
CA ALA A 268 67.20 22.81 -70.99
C ALA A 268 65.97 22.20 -71.68
N ARG A 269 66.13 21.76 -72.94
CA ARG A 269 65.05 21.06 -73.67
C ARG A 269 64.77 19.71 -73.03
N VAL A 270 63.50 19.47 -72.72
CA VAL A 270 63.03 18.24 -72.07
C VAL A 270 61.83 17.69 -72.82
N CYS A 271 61.61 16.37 -72.74
CA CYS A 271 60.41 15.77 -73.31
C CYS A 271 59.18 16.06 -72.45
N ASP A 272 57.98 15.91 -73.04
CA ASP A 272 56.70 16.24 -72.39
C ASP A 272 56.54 15.55 -71.01
N VAL A 273 56.93 14.28 -70.90
CA VAL A 273 56.90 13.52 -69.63
C VAL A 273 57.80 14.16 -68.57
N CYS A 274 59.04 14.50 -68.95
CA CYS A 274 60.01 15.10 -68.04
C CYS A 274 59.62 16.53 -67.64
N HIS A 275 59.00 17.27 -68.55
CA HIS A 275 58.47 18.60 -68.26
C HIS A 275 57.40 18.54 -67.16
N THR A 276 56.47 17.58 -67.24
CA THR A 276 55.44 17.36 -66.21
C THR A 276 56.03 16.89 -64.89
N LEU A 277 57.05 16.02 -64.90
CA LEU A 277 57.72 15.54 -63.68
C LEU A 277 58.54 16.64 -62.97
N LEU A 278 59.19 17.52 -63.73
CA LEU A 278 60.04 18.59 -63.19
C LEU A 278 59.24 19.81 -62.73
N ASN A 279 58.09 20.08 -63.35
CA ASN A 279 57.24 21.19 -63.00
C ASN A 279 56.30 20.81 -61.84
N LYS A 280 56.59 21.32 -60.63
CA LYS A 280 55.80 21.09 -59.41
C LYS A 280 54.33 21.53 -59.52
N HIS A 281 53.98 22.39 -60.49
CA HIS A 281 52.64 22.90 -60.71
C HIS A 281 51.95 22.30 -61.96
N ALA A 282 52.64 21.45 -62.72
CA ALA A 282 51.99 20.67 -63.76
C ALA A 282 51.26 19.49 -63.10
N ALA A 283 49.99 19.28 -63.45
CA ALA A 283 49.26 18.12 -62.97
C ALA A 283 50.01 16.85 -63.43
N PRO A 284 50.40 15.93 -62.53
CA PRO A 284 51.01 14.68 -62.93
C PRO A 284 50.06 13.94 -63.86
N TYR A 285 50.58 13.18 -64.83
CA TYR A 285 49.79 12.46 -65.83
C TYR A 285 48.72 11.52 -65.21
N PHE A 286 48.89 11.13 -63.94
CA PHE A 286 47.93 10.37 -63.15
C PHE A 286 46.68 11.15 -62.70
N SER A 287 46.67 12.48 -62.79
CA SER A 287 45.51 13.32 -62.50
C SER A 287 44.57 13.50 -63.70
N THR A 288 44.95 13.03 -64.89
CA THR A 288 44.10 13.01 -66.09
C THR A 288 43.55 11.61 -66.39
N GLY A 289 43.35 10.80 -65.34
CA GLY A 289 42.56 9.58 -65.37
C GLY A 289 41.18 9.85 -64.77
N VAL A 290 40.17 9.89 -65.64
CA VAL A 290 38.76 10.09 -65.36
C VAL A 290 38.25 9.09 -64.31
N LEU A 291 38.09 9.52 -63.06
CA LEU A 291 37.07 8.97 -62.17
C LEU A 291 35.79 9.77 -62.43
N GLN A 292 34.89 9.17 -63.21
CA GLN A 292 33.53 9.67 -63.30
C GLN A 292 32.91 9.66 -61.90
N PRO A 293 32.33 10.77 -61.42
CA PRO A 293 31.37 10.70 -60.33
C PRO A 293 30.14 9.94 -60.86
N GLY A 294 29.90 8.75 -60.32
CA GLY A 294 28.56 8.14 -60.42
C GLY A 294 27.52 9.08 -59.81
N PRO A 295 26.27 9.07 -60.30
CA PRO A 295 25.26 10.04 -59.90
C PRO A 295 25.02 9.98 -58.39
N ALA A 296 25.18 11.12 -57.74
CA ALA A 296 24.74 11.37 -56.38
C ALA A 296 23.25 11.03 -56.29
N LYS A 297 22.91 9.97 -55.54
CA LYS A 297 21.55 9.80 -55.05
C LYS A 297 21.30 10.92 -54.04
N SER A 298 20.26 11.68 -54.35
CA SER A 298 19.74 12.79 -53.57
C SER A 298 19.57 12.41 -52.10
N ALA A 299 20.10 13.28 -51.24
CA ALA A 299 19.77 13.35 -49.84
C ALA A 299 18.24 13.50 -49.70
N GLN A 300 17.60 12.49 -49.13
CA GLN A 300 16.23 12.63 -48.65
C GLN A 300 16.25 13.52 -47.42
N GLN A 301 15.54 14.64 -47.56
CA GLN A 301 15.25 15.61 -46.52
C GLN A 301 14.41 14.96 -45.44
N ILE A 302 14.83 15.17 -44.20
CA ILE A 302 14.05 14.95 -42.98
C ILE A 302 12.86 15.94 -43.02
N PRO A 303 11.60 15.49 -42.94
CA PRO A 303 10.49 16.40 -42.67
C PRO A 303 10.40 16.64 -41.17
N THR A 304 10.55 17.91 -40.78
CA THR A 304 10.15 18.41 -39.46
C THR A 304 8.65 18.27 -39.26
N ALA A 305 8.27 17.96 -38.03
CA ALA A 305 6.90 18.00 -37.54
C ALA A 305 6.37 19.44 -37.58
N ASP A 306 5.31 19.68 -38.36
CA ASP A 306 4.10 20.31 -37.84
C ASP A 306 2.99 20.38 -38.88
N SER A 307 1.76 20.32 -38.36
CA SER A 307 0.48 20.56 -39.03
C SER A 307 -0.01 19.48 -40.00
N LEU A 308 -1.03 18.74 -39.56
CA LEU A 308 -2.39 18.93 -40.10
C LEU A 308 -3.44 18.42 -39.10
N ARG A 309 -4.28 19.38 -38.70
CA ARG A 309 -5.49 19.24 -37.90
C ARG A 309 -6.66 18.95 -38.85
N ALA A 310 -7.67 18.27 -38.31
CA ALA A 310 -9.04 18.09 -38.82
C ALA A 310 -9.21 16.94 -39.85
N ARG A 311 -10.24 16.09 -39.81
CA ARG A 311 -11.52 16.14 -39.08
C ARG A 311 -12.23 14.78 -39.22
N SER A 312 -12.96 14.37 -38.17
CA SER A 312 -14.24 13.62 -38.17
C SER A 312 -14.32 12.27 -38.89
N ASN A 313 -14.95 11.21 -38.40
CA ASN A 313 -16.01 11.06 -37.40
C ASN A 313 -16.15 9.55 -37.09
N SER A 314 -16.85 9.23 -35.99
CA SER A 314 -17.69 8.02 -35.79
C SER A 314 -17.30 7.13 -34.61
N SER A 315 -18.17 7.22 -33.60
CA SER A 315 -18.74 6.09 -32.85
C SER A 315 -17.95 5.55 -31.66
N ALA A 316 -18.34 6.08 -30.50
CA ALA A 316 -18.31 5.38 -29.23
C ALA A 316 -19.03 4.02 -29.32
N ILE A 317 -18.43 2.99 -28.73
CA ILE A 317 -19.07 1.91 -27.95
C ILE A 317 -17.95 1.32 -27.07
N TRP A 318 -18.11 1.45 -25.76
CA TRP A 318 -17.33 0.69 -24.77
C TRP A 318 -18.04 -0.65 -24.55
N PRO A 319 -17.35 -1.79 -24.44
CA PRO A 319 -17.85 -2.91 -23.68
C PRO A 319 -17.29 -2.83 -22.26
N SER A 320 -18.18 -2.52 -21.34
CA SER A 320 -18.02 -2.67 -19.90
C SER A 320 -17.70 -4.13 -19.57
N HIS A 321 -16.63 -4.37 -18.81
CA HIS A 321 -16.43 -5.63 -18.11
C HIS A 321 -17.45 -5.72 -16.97
N SER A 322 -18.46 -6.56 -17.12
CA SER A 322 -19.36 -6.95 -16.05
C SER A 322 -18.74 -8.09 -15.24
N LEU A 323 -18.45 -7.81 -13.97
CA LEU A 323 -18.19 -8.82 -12.96
C LEU A 323 -19.47 -9.65 -12.76
N SER A 324 -19.40 -10.94 -13.04
CA SER A 324 -20.44 -11.91 -12.74
C SER A 324 -20.41 -12.22 -11.24
N THR A 325 -21.35 -11.66 -10.49
CA THR A 325 -21.78 -12.18 -9.19
C THR A 325 -22.67 -13.40 -9.42
N SER A 326 -22.19 -14.59 -9.04
CA SER A 326 -23.06 -15.76 -8.85
C SER A 326 -23.41 -15.90 -7.36
N PRO A 327 -24.68 -16.15 -7.01
CA PRO A 327 -25.11 -16.34 -5.63
C PRO A 327 -24.79 -17.77 -5.17
N LEU A 328 -24.16 -17.91 -4.00
CA LEU A 328 -24.07 -19.19 -3.31
C LEU A 328 -25.45 -19.59 -2.79
N SER A 329 -25.93 -20.71 -3.32
CA SER A 329 -27.13 -21.41 -2.90
C SER A 329 -26.90 -22.08 -1.54
N ARG A 330 -27.78 -21.79 -0.58
CA ARG A 330 -28.03 -22.65 0.58
C ARG A 330 -28.97 -23.76 0.12
N ASN A 331 -28.57 -25.02 0.27
CA ASN A 331 -29.53 -26.09 0.57
C ASN A 331 -28.89 -27.20 1.41
N HIS A 332 -29.63 -27.55 2.45
CA HIS A 332 -29.49 -28.67 3.36
C HIS A 332 -29.43 -30.00 2.62
N THR A 333 -28.53 -30.91 3.05
CA THR A 333 -28.83 -32.25 3.60
C THR A 333 -27.53 -33.06 3.69
N THR A 334 -27.25 -33.64 4.86
CA THR A 334 -26.69 -35.00 4.98
C THR A 334 -26.92 -35.48 6.40
N ASP A 335 -27.68 -36.56 6.48
CA ASP A 335 -27.87 -37.42 7.62
C ASP A 335 -26.54 -37.81 8.27
N VAL A 336 -26.50 -37.78 9.61
CA VAL A 336 -25.60 -38.64 10.38
C VAL A 336 -26.46 -39.53 11.26
N LEU A 337 -26.54 -40.78 10.83
CA LEU A 337 -27.03 -41.94 11.56
C LEU A 337 -26.42 -42.01 12.96
N ASN A 338 -27.30 -41.99 13.96
CA ASN A 338 -27.03 -42.53 15.28
C ASN A 338 -27.68 -43.92 15.36
N ARG A 339 -26.87 -44.99 15.43
CA ARG A 339 -27.16 -46.29 16.08
C ARG A 339 -26.02 -47.27 15.78
N GLY A 340 -25.27 -47.64 16.81
CA GLY A 340 -24.31 -48.72 16.74
C GLY A 340 -23.21 -48.61 17.79
N GLY A 341 -23.55 -48.92 19.05
CA GLY A 341 -22.58 -49.06 20.13
C GLY A 341 -23.09 -50.14 21.09
N SER A 342 -22.46 -51.30 20.97
CA SER A 342 -22.61 -52.50 21.80
C SER A 342 -22.27 -52.28 23.27
#